data_AF-A0A9N9NW67-F1
#
_entry.id   AF-A0A9N9NW67-F1
#
_cell.length_a   1.000
_cell.length_b   1.000
_cell.length_c   1.000
_cell.angle_alpha   90.00
_cell.angle_beta   90.00
_cell.angle_gamma   90.00
#
_symmetry.space_group_name_H-M   'P 1'
#
loop_
_entity.id
_entity.type
_entity.pdbx_description
1 polymer ?
#
loop_
_entity_poly.entity_id
_entity_poly.type
_entity_poly.pdbx_seq_one_letter_code
_entity_poly.pdbx_strand_id
1 'polypeptide(L)'
;MGQMRMGWLITDPVISPVQYFVADTDLYPSSNKAELMAILTALTVVSQGKKVTINTDNKEAICMINNHLQGDQTKILHKLNYLSIIQTIKQIINQLQLKLTLTKVEAHSNNLNNNIVDNLIKITEHNWLNFDKLRINREYINILAIPTLKNKIIEEPIKKTIQEINRTVAFYKWRMQNRTVNSISERKSHNINWHLTQKTNHPFTLYQNPNSFEDTRQRSFKLRLQNNELPTMDKLH
;
A
#
# COMPACT_ATOMS: atom_id res chain seq x y z
N MET A 1 -5.25 9.21 -12.43
CA MET A 1 -4.40 8.28 -11.65
C MET A 1 -3.12 9.03 -11.32
N GLY A 2 -2.70 9.09 -10.06
CA GLY A 2 -1.42 9.74 -9.71
C GLY A 2 -0.24 8.98 -10.31
N GLN A 3 0.83 9.71 -10.59
CA GLN A 3 2.08 9.21 -11.15
C GLN A 3 3.22 9.61 -10.22
N MET A 4 4.22 8.75 -10.09
CA MET A 4 5.42 9.07 -9.34
C MET A 4 6.66 8.67 -10.12
N ARG A 5 7.59 9.60 -10.15
CA ARG A 5 8.85 9.51 -10.87
C ARG A 5 9.96 9.19 -9.89
N MET A 6 10.87 8.34 -10.32
CA MET A 6 12.09 7.97 -9.61
C MET A 6 13.28 8.48 -10.41
N GLY A 7 14.41 8.68 -9.75
CA GLY A 7 15.64 8.99 -10.43
C GLY A 7 16.85 8.94 -9.52
N TRP A 8 18.03 8.90 -10.14
CA TRP A 8 19.31 8.93 -9.46
C TRP A 8 20.37 9.51 -10.40
N LEU A 9 21.50 9.93 -9.82
CA LEU A 9 22.70 10.32 -10.55
C LEU A 9 23.94 9.64 -9.95
N ILE A 10 24.95 9.41 -10.77
CA ILE A 10 26.25 8.87 -10.35
C ILE A 10 27.24 10.02 -10.16
N THR A 11 27.92 10.03 -9.01
CA THR A 11 28.95 11.04 -8.68
C THR A 11 30.37 10.49 -8.69
N ASP A 12 30.54 9.18 -8.63
CA ASP A 12 31.85 8.50 -8.55
C ASP A 12 31.87 7.27 -9.48
N PRO A 13 32.84 7.18 -10.41
CA PRO A 13 33.86 8.18 -10.73
C PRO A 13 33.25 9.46 -11.30
N VAL A 14 33.99 10.57 -11.19
CA VAL A 14 33.58 11.85 -11.78
C VAL A 14 33.59 11.70 -13.31
N ILE A 15 32.42 11.53 -13.89
CA ILE A 15 32.21 11.36 -15.34
C ILE A 15 31.54 12.64 -15.88
N SER A 16 31.99 13.11 -17.04
CA SER A 16 31.36 14.22 -17.77
C SER A 16 30.92 13.76 -19.17
N PRO A 17 29.62 13.87 -19.52
CA PRO A 17 28.53 14.40 -18.69
C PRO A 17 28.16 13.47 -17.52
N VAL A 18 27.60 14.04 -16.45
CA VAL A 18 27.10 13.29 -15.29
C VAL A 18 26.03 12.30 -15.76
N GLN A 19 26.22 11.03 -15.41
CA GLN A 19 25.26 9.99 -15.74
C GLN A 19 24.11 10.00 -14.73
N TYR A 20 22.88 10.01 -15.25
CA TYR A 20 21.67 9.99 -14.46
C TYR A 20 20.63 9.08 -15.10
N PHE A 21 19.64 8.69 -14.32
CA PHE A 21 18.52 7.90 -14.77
C PHE A 21 17.22 8.44 -14.18
N VAL A 22 16.16 8.44 -14.98
CA VAL A 22 14.83 8.88 -14.60
C VAL A 22 13.81 7.95 -15.24
N ALA A 23 12.83 7.51 -14.46
CA ALA A 23 11.74 6.67 -14.94
C ALA A 23 10.51 6.82 -14.06
N ASP A 24 9.36 6.39 -14.55
CA ASP A 24 8.13 6.39 -13.77
C ASP A 24 7.87 5.03 -13.12
N THR A 25 7.31 5.06 -11.92
CA THR A 25 6.87 3.84 -11.24
C THR A 25 5.57 3.32 -11.86
N ASP A 26 5.52 2.03 -12.22
CA ASP A 26 4.29 1.40 -12.69
C ASP A 26 3.36 1.05 -11.53
N LEU A 27 2.07 1.37 -11.64
CA LEU A 27 1.01 1.13 -10.65
C LEU A 27 1.25 1.80 -9.28
N TYR A 28 0.19 2.09 -8.52
CA TYR A 28 0.23 2.55 -7.11
C TYR A 28 1.33 3.59 -6.78
N PRO A 29 1.12 4.89 -7.09
CA PRO A 29 2.12 5.92 -6.82
C PRO A 29 2.39 6.04 -5.31
N SER A 30 3.66 5.97 -4.91
CA SER A 30 4.10 6.10 -3.52
C SER A 30 5.55 6.58 -3.46
N SER A 31 5.85 7.58 -2.61
CA SER A 31 7.19 8.19 -2.55
C SER A 31 8.21 7.14 -2.11
N ASN A 32 7.84 6.31 -1.14
CA ASN A 32 8.68 5.19 -0.69
C ASN A 32 8.95 4.19 -1.82
N LYS A 33 7.98 3.96 -2.71
CA LYS A 33 8.18 3.07 -3.86
C LYS A 33 9.15 3.67 -4.87
N ALA A 34 8.99 4.95 -5.20
CA ALA A 34 9.90 5.65 -6.11
C ALA A 34 11.34 5.60 -5.59
N GLU A 35 11.55 5.88 -4.31
CA GLU A 35 12.86 5.81 -3.66
C GLU A 35 13.46 4.41 -3.66
N LEU A 36 12.68 3.38 -3.30
CA LEU A 36 13.15 1.99 -3.34
C LEU A 36 13.50 1.56 -4.78
N MET A 37 12.75 1.99 -5.78
CA MET A 37 13.01 1.66 -7.18
C MET A 37 14.20 2.45 -7.76
N ALA A 38 14.42 3.69 -7.31
CA ALA A 38 15.63 4.45 -7.60
C ALA A 38 16.87 3.74 -7.05
N ILE A 39 16.84 3.30 -5.79
CA ILE A 39 17.92 2.51 -5.18
C ILE A 39 18.15 1.21 -5.96
N LEU A 40 17.07 0.47 -6.28
CA LEU A 40 17.15 -0.77 -7.02
C LEU A 40 17.86 -0.58 -8.37
N THR A 41 17.39 0.38 -9.17
CA THR A 41 17.95 0.64 -10.51
C THR A 41 19.38 1.19 -10.44
N ALA A 42 19.69 2.02 -9.45
CA ALA A 42 21.07 2.49 -9.22
C ALA A 42 22.03 1.32 -8.94
N LEU A 43 21.59 0.30 -8.19
CA LEU A 43 22.44 -0.88 -7.92
C LEU A 43 22.67 -1.76 -9.16
N THR A 44 21.73 -1.77 -10.12
CA THR A 44 21.88 -2.60 -11.34
C THR A 44 22.99 -2.14 -12.27
N VAL A 45 23.39 -0.88 -12.21
CA VAL A 45 24.46 -0.32 -13.06
C VAL A 45 25.84 -0.39 -12.40
N VAL A 46 25.92 -0.89 -11.16
CA VAL A 46 27.19 -1.03 -10.44
C VAL A 46 27.89 -2.33 -10.82
N SER A 47 29.20 -2.27 -11.03
CA SER A 47 30.01 -3.47 -11.28
C SER A 47 30.17 -4.35 -10.02
N GLN A 48 30.40 -5.65 -10.25
CA GLN A 48 30.56 -6.64 -9.19
C GLN A 48 31.69 -6.29 -8.21
N GLY A 49 31.46 -6.56 -6.91
CA GLY A 49 32.45 -6.42 -5.84
C GLY A 49 32.70 -4.99 -5.37
N LYS A 50 31.96 -4.00 -5.88
CA LYS A 50 32.17 -2.58 -5.53
C LYS A 50 31.51 -2.20 -4.20
N LYS A 51 32.09 -1.17 -3.58
CA LYS A 51 31.47 -0.45 -2.47
C LYS A 51 30.57 0.65 -3.04
N VAL A 52 29.34 0.72 -2.58
CA VAL A 52 28.33 1.67 -3.05
C VAL A 52 27.82 2.46 -1.87
N THR A 53 27.88 3.78 -1.97
CA THR A 53 27.25 4.70 -1.02
C THR A 53 26.08 5.39 -1.71
N ILE A 54 24.87 5.19 -1.22
CA ILE A 54 23.67 5.87 -1.75
C ILE A 54 23.18 6.87 -0.71
N ASN A 55 23.13 8.12 -1.14
CA ASN A 55 22.58 9.24 -0.39
C ASN A 55 21.10 9.41 -0.77
N THR A 56 20.19 9.32 0.21
CA THR A 56 18.74 9.54 0.01
C THR A 56 18.16 10.28 1.20
N ASP A 57 17.12 11.08 0.99
CA ASP A 57 16.37 11.73 2.04
C ASP A 57 15.23 10.83 2.59
N ASN A 58 15.03 9.63 2.07
CA ASN A 58 13.97 8.76 2.54
C ASN A 58 14.45 7.80 3.65
N LYS A 59 14.21 8.21 4.91
CA LYS A 59 14.56 7.39 6.09
C LYS A 59 13.79 6.06 6.12
N GLU A 60 12.57 6.03 5.62
CA GLU A 60 11.74 4.82 5.62
C GLU A 60 12.30 3.77 4.65
N ALA A 61 12.71 4.18 3.45
CA ALA A 61 13.38 3.32 2.47
C ALA A 61 14.69 2.73 3.05
N ILE A 62 15.52 3.55 3.70
CA ILE A 62 16.75 3.10 4.38
C ILE A 62 16.42 2.05 5.44
N CYS A 63 15.43 2.32 6.29
CA CYS A 63 15.02 1.41 7.35
C CYS A 63 14.52 0.07 6.79
N MET A 64 13.68 0.10 5.76
CA MET A 64 13.16 -1.10 5.10
C MET A 64 14.27 -1.99 4.54
N ILE A 65 15.24 -1.40 3.84
CA ILE A 65 16.37 -2.14 3.27
C ILE A 65 17.25 -2.72 4.37
N ASN A 66 17.69 -1.88 5.33
CA ASN A 66 18.59 -2.32 6.41
C ASN A 66 17.96 -3.45 7.25
N ASN A 67 16.69 -3.32 7.62
CA ASN A 67 15.98 -4.35 8.38
C ASN A 67 15.91 -5.68 7.60
N HIS A 68 15.70 -5.64 6.29
CA HIS A 68 15.64 -6.84 5.46
C HIS A 68 17.01 -7.47 5.18
N LEU A 69 18.07 -6.66 5.15
CA LEU A 69 19.45 -7.14 5.04
C LEU A 69 19.91 -7.80 6.34
N GLN A 70 19.59 -7.23 7.50
CA GLN A 70 20.02 -7.72 8.82
C GLN A 70 19.12 -8.80 9.43
N GLY A 71 17.83 -8.84 9.06
CA GLY A 71 16.84 -9.72 9.70
C GLY A 71 16.87 -11.17 9.21
N ASP A 72 16.55 -12.09 10.12
CA ASP A 72 16.18 -13.46 9.78
C ASP A 72 14.90 -13.46 8.93
N GLN A 73 14.94 -14.14 7.77
CA GLN A 73 13.84 -14.23 6.80
C GLN A 73 12.52 -14.77 7.41
N THR A 74 12.60 -15.40 8.59
CA THR A 74 11.49 -16.04 9.29
C THR A 74 10.55 -15.05 10.00
N LYS A 75 11.00 -13.81 10.30
CA LYS A 75 10.15 -12.80 10.93
C LYS A 75 9.38 -11.99 9.89
N ILE A 76 8.29 -12.62 9.44
CA ILE A 76 7.04 -12.00 8.99
C ILE A 76 7.13 -11.19 7.67
N LEU A 77 7.45 -11.91 6.58
CA LEU A 77 7.29 -11.44 5.20
C LEU A 77 5.90 -10.83 4.91
N HIS A 78 4.84 -11.30 5.60
CA HIS A 78 3.47 -10.83 5.41
C HIS A 78 3.18 -9.42 5.96
N LYS A 79 4.11 -8.80 6.71
CA LYS A 79 3.96 -7.41 7.22
C LYS A 79 4.72 -6.36 6.41
N LEU A 80 5.58 -6.76 5.48
CA LEU A 80 6.47 -5.83 4.79
C LEU A 80 5.75 -5.17 3.61
N ASN A 81 5.85 -3.84 3.55
CA ASN A 81 5.56 -3.09 2.34
C ASN A 81 6.64 -3.37 1.30
N TYR A 82 6.28 -3.35 0.02
CA TYR A 82 7.19 -3.44 -1.12
C TYR A 82 8.15 -4.65 -1.07
N LEU A 83 7.71 -5.77 -0.48
CA LEU A 83 8.54 -6.97 -0.29
C LEU A 83 9.26 -7.41 -1.56
N SER A 84 8.57 -7.39 -2.70
CA SER A 84 9.16 -7.75 -3.99
C SER A 84 10.36 -6.85 -4.35
N ILE A 85 10.25 -5.54 -4.14
CA ILE A 85 11.33 -4.57 -4.43
C ILE A 85 12.52 -4.79 -3.49
N ILE A 86 12.26 -4.87 -2.19
CA ILE A 86 13.30 -5.02 -1.16
C ILE A 86 14.02 -6.37 -1.32
N GLN A 87 13.29 -7.42 -1.68
CA GLN A 87 13.87 -8.74 -1.94
C GLN A 87 14.76 -8.72 -3.20
N THR A 88 14.37 -8.03 -4.27
CA THR A 88 15.21 -7.87 -5.46
C THR A 88 16.47 -7.06 -5.15
N ILE A 89 16.38 -6.01 -4.33
CA ILE A 89 17.56 -5.26 -3.85
C ILE A 89 18.54 -6.21 -3.15
N LYS A 90 18.05 -7.03 -2.21
CA LYS A 90 18.89 -8.02 -1.50
C LYS A 90 19.53 -9.03 -2.45
N GLN A 91 18.80 -9.48 -3.47
CA GLN A 91 19.34 -10.40 -4.48
C GLN A 91 20.46 -9.77 -5.29
N ILE A 92 20.28 -8.54 -5.79
CA ILE A 92 21.30 -7.83 -6.57
C ILE A 92 22.54 -7.60 -5.73
N ILE A 93 22.40 -7.16 -4.48
CA ILE A 93 23.52 -6.96 -3.55
C ILE A 93 24.30 -8.26 -3.38
N ASN A 94 23.62 -9.39 -3.18
CA ASN A 94 24.26 -10.69 -2.99
C ASN A 94 24.92 -11.21 -4.28
N GLN A 95 24.23 -11.12 -5.42
CA GLN A 95 24.73 -11.58 -6.72
C GLN A 95 25.94 -10.78 -7.19
N LEU A 96 25.89 -9.46 -7.06
CA LEU A 96 26.99 -8.57 -7.42
C LEU A 96 28.00 -8.39 -6.28
N GLN A 97 27.84 -9.07 -5.13
CA GLN A 97 28.73 -8.99 -3.96
C GLN A 97 29.01 -7.54 -3.53
N LEU A 98 27.98 -6.69 -3.57
CA LEU A 98 28.12 -5.26 -3.29
C LEU A 98 28.24 -4.99 -1.80
N LYS A 99 29.08 -4.02 -1.45
CA LYS A 99 29.14 -3.45 -0.09
C LYS A 99 28.34 -2.16 -0.06
N LEU A 100 27.04 -2.27 0.22
CA LEU A 100 26.12 -1.14 0.26
C LEU A 100 26.22 -0.37 1.59
N THR A 101 26.26 0.96 1.50
CA THR A 101 26.08 1.89 2.61
C THR A 101 24.98 2.88 2.23
N LEU A 102 23.95 2.99 3.06
CA LEU A 102 22.85 3.93 2.87
C LEU A 102 22.99 5.09 3.86
N THR A 103 23.05 6.31 3.35
CA THR A 103 23.26 7.53 4.13
C THR A 103 22.04 8.45 4.00
N LYS A 104 21.46 8.80 5.14
CA LYS A 104 20.36 9.77 5.20
C LYS A 104 20.91 11.17 4.98
N VAL A 105 20.40 11.85 3.95
CA VAL A 105 20.63 13.29 3.74
C VAL A 105 19.46 14.06 4.33
N GLU A 106 19.69 15.25 4.86
CA GLU A 106 18.61 16.13 5.33
C GLU A 106 17.77 16.62 4.15
N ALA A 107 16.44 16.47 4.27
CA ALA A 107 15.52 16.99 3.27
C ALA A 107 15.64 18.52 3.22
N HIS A 108 15.60 19.10 2.01
CA HIS A 108 15.76 20.54 1.80
C HIS A 108 17.10 21.13 2.26
N SER A 109 18.13 20.31 2.40
CA SER A 109 19.50 20.78 2.61
C SER A 109 20.11 21.32 1.31
N ASN A 110 21.21 22.08 1.42
CA ASN A 110 22.03 22.51 0.28
C ASN A 110 22.83 21.34 -0.35
N ASN A 111 22.29 20.12 -0.39
CA ASN A 111 22.89 19.02 -1.11
C ASN A 111 22.62 19.19 -2.61
N LEU A 112 23.60 19.74 -3.31
CA LEU A 112 23.54 20.06 -4.73
C LEU A 112 23.08 18.87 -5.59
N ASN A 113 23.58 17.66 -5.31
CA ASN A 113 23.26 16.47 -6.10
C ASN A 113 21.82 16.00 -5.86
N ASN A 114 21.35 16.01 -4.61
CA ASN A 114 19.96 15.65 -4.31
C ASN A 114 18.99 16.63 -4.96
N ASN A 115 19.28 17.93 -4.87
CA ASN A 115 18.47 18.98 -5.49
C ASN A 115 18.44 18.86 -7.02
N ILE A 116 19.52 18.40 -7.65
CA ILE A 116 19.52 18.07 -9.09
C ILE A 116 18.54 16.92 -9.36
N VAL A 117 18.60 15.82 -8.60
CA VAL A 117 17.68 14.68 -8.77
C VAL A 117 16.22 15.11 -8.54
N ASP A 118 15.93 15.86 -7.48
CA ASP A 118 14.59 16.36 -7.15
C ASP A 118 14.01 17.19 -8.30
N ASN A 119 14.83 18.02 -8.94
CA ASN A 119 14.44 18.79 -10.12
C ASN A 119 14.25 17.90 -11.37
N LEU A 120 15.10 16.89 -11.56
CA LEU A 120 14.99 15.93 -12.68
C LEU A 120 13.70 15.10 -12.61
N ILE A 121 13.31 14.68 -11.41
CA ILE A 121 12.13 13.83 -11.20
C ILE A 121 10.83 14.64 -11.05
N LYS A 122 10.91 15.98 -11.08
CA LYS A 122 9.73 16.82 -10.94
C LYS A 122 8.77 16.60 -12.10
N ILE A 123 7.56 16.18 -11.76
CA ILE A 123 6.47 16.01 -12.73
C ILE A 123 5.84 17.38 -12.97
N THR A 124 5.78 17.78 -14.24
CA THR A 124 5.15 19.00 -14.74
C THR A 124 4.12 18.61 -15.80
N GLU A 125 3.21 19.53 -16.13
CA GLU A 125 2.18 19.28 -17.15
C GLU A 125 2.78 18.85 -18.50
N HIS A 126 3.94 19.40 -18.86
CA HIS A 126 4.64 19.13 -20.11
C HIS A 126 5.38 17.78 -20.16
N ASN A 127 5.60 17.12 -19.02
CA ASN A 127 6.40 15.89 -18.96
C ASN A 127 5.67 14.70 -18.35
N TRP A 128 4.34 14.79 -18.21
CA TRP A 128 3.51 13.79 -17.54
C TRP A 128 3.57 12.40 -18.20
N LEU A 129 3.72 12.31 -19.52
CA LEU A 129 3.72 11.03 -20.27
C LEU A 129 5.08 10.69 -20.90
N ASN A 130 6.14 11.42 -20.55
CA ASN A 130 7.38 11.40 -21.32
C ASN A 130 8.38 10.33 -20.88
N PHE A 131 8.09 9.54 -19.85
CA PHE A 131 9.01 8.55 -19.29
C PHE A 131 8.41 7.15 -19.26
N ASP A 132 9.27 6.16 -19.47
CA ASP A 132 8.90 4.76 -19.41
C ASP A 132 8.52 4.35 -17.99
N LYS A 133 7.53 3.47 -17.91
CA LYS A 133 7.07 2.89 -16.64
C LYS A 133 7.86 1.63 -16.33
N LEU A 134 8.60 1.66 -15.24
CA LEU A 134 9.35 0.51 -14.76
C LEU A 134 8.55 -0.36 -13.82
N ARG A 135 8.71 -1.67 -14.01
CA ARG A 135 8.13 -2.71 -13.19
C ARG A 135 9.10 -3.87 -13.03
N ILE A 136 9.15 -4.41 -11.82
CA ILE A 136 9.94 -5.62 -11.54
C ILE A 136 9.26 -6.82 -12.20
N ASN A 137 10.05 -7.59 -12.96
CA ASN A 137 9.61 -8.89 -13.45
C ASN A 137 9.65 -9.91 -12.29
N ARG A 138 8.49 -10.53 -12.02
CA ARG A 138 8.27 -11.46 -10.91
C ARG A 138 9.03 -12.76 -11.08
N GLU A 139 9.26 -13.20 -12.31
CA GLU A 139 9.87 -14.49 -12.63
C GLU A 139 11.32 -14.57 -12.12
N TYR A 140 11.97 -13.42 -11.96
CA TYR A 140 13.37 -13.34 -11.52
C TYR A 140 13.53 -13.06 -10.03
N ILE A 141 12.44 -12.95 -9.26
CA ILE A 141 12.51 -12.72 -7.82
C ILE A 141 12.62 -14.07 -7.11
N ASN A 142 13.82 -14.39 -6.62
CA ASN A 142 14.08 -15.52 -5.73
C ASN A 142 13.42 -15.35 -4.33
N ILE A 143 12.12 -15.68 -4.25
CA ILE A 143 11.33 -15.77 -3.02
C ILE A 143 10.34 -16.94 -3.14
N LEU A 144 10.04 -17.60 -2.01
CA LEU A 144 9.15 -18.78 -1.98
C LEU A 144 7.77 -18.52 -2.61
N ALA A 145 7.18 -17.35 -2.36
CA ALA A 145 5.90 -16.97 -2.94
C ALA A 145 5.77 -15.46 -3.01
N ILE A 146 5.19 -14.98 -4.12
CA ILE A 146 4.84 -13.57 -4.32
C ILE A 146 3.32 -13.45 -4.26
N PRO A 147 2.75 -12.73 -3.28
CA PRO A 147 1.31 -12.53 -3.20
C PRO A 147 0.84 -11.68 -4.38
N THR A 148 -0.20 -12.14 -5.08
CA THR A 148 -0.78 -11.40 -6.20
C THR A 148 -2.30 -11.33 -6.08
N LEU A 149 -2.88 -10.24 -6.56
CA LEU A 149 -4.32 -10.04 -6.67
C LEU A 149 -4.64 -9.68 -8.12
N LYS A 150 -5.46 -10.51 -8.80
CA LYS A 150 -5.78 -10.34 -10.24
C LYS A 150 -4.52 -10.12 -11.10
N ASN A 151 -3.50 -10.96 -10.91
CA ASN A 151 -2.19 -10.88 -11.57
C ASN A 151 -1.40 -9.58 -11.29
N LYS A 152 -1.76 -8.76 -10.28
CA LYS A 152 -0.96 -7.61 -9.79
C LYS A 152 -0.23 -7.97 -8.49
N ILE A 153 1.04 -7.59 -8.34
CA ILE A 153 1.78 -7.78 -7.09
C ILE A 153 1.08 -6.95 -6.03
N ILE A 154 0.93 -7.54 -4.85
CA ILE A 154 0.51 -6.80 -3.68
C ILE A 154 1.76 -6.10 -3.11
N GLU A 155 1.78 -4.77 -3.18
CA GLU A 155 2.89 -3.94 -2.67
C GLU A 155 2.70 -3.53 -1.20
N GLU A 156 1.55 -3.86 -0.62
CA GLU A 156 1.20 -3.65 0.77
C GLU A 156 1.35 -4.94 1.59
N PRO A 157 1.23 -4.88 2.92
CA PRO A 157 1.28 -6.07 3.75
C PRO A 157 0.11 -7.00 3.39
N ILE A 158 0.40 -8.28 3.18
CA ILE A 158 -0.61 -9.28 2.79
C ILE A 158 -1.77 -9.30 3.78
N LYS A 159 -1.47 -9.22 5.09
CA LYS A 159 -2.48 -9.19 6.15
C LYS A 159 -3.44 -8.01 5.98
N LYS A 160 -2.91 -6.82 5.69
CA LYS A 160 -3.72 -5.60 5.48
C LYS A 160 -4.62 -5.77 4.26
N THR A 161 -4.07 -6.31 3.17
CA THR A 161 -4.82 -6.59 1.94
C THR A 161 -5.98 -7.55 2.18
N ILE A 162 -5.73 -8.67 2.88
CA ILE A 162 -6.77 -9.64 3.23
C ILE A 162 -7.85 -9.00 4.11
N GLN A 163 -7.46 -8.21 5.12
CA GLN A 163 -8.40 -7.50 5.97
C GLN A 163 -9.28 -6.53 5.18
N GLU A 164 -8.71 -5.81 4.22
CA GLU A 164 -9.45 -4.86 3.38
C GLU A 164 -10.40 -5.56 2.42
N ILE A 165 -10.00 -6.68 1.83
CA ILE A 165 -10.87 -7.55 1.02
C ILE A 165 -12.05 -8.01 1.88
N ASN A 166 -11.79 -8.55 3.07
CA ASN A 166 -12.85 -9.04 3.95
C ASN A 166 -13.80 -7.93 4.38
N ARG A 167 -13.28 -6.74 4.72
CA ARG A 167 -14.11 -5.56 5.02
C ARG A 167 -14.97 -5.15 3.83
N THR A 168 -14.39 -5.12 2.63
CA THR A 168 -15.11 -4.76 1.40
C THR A 168 -16.21 -5.76 1.08
N VAL A 169 -15.94 -7.06 1.22
CA VAL A 169 -16.93 -8.12 1.02
C VAL A 169 -18.04 -8.02 2.07
N ALA A 170 -17.70 -7.82 3.34
CA ALA A 170 -18.68 -7.62 4.41
C ALA A 170 -19.54 -6.38 4.16
N PHE A 171 -18.93 -5.27 3.77
CA PHE A 171 -19.63 -4.03 3.41
C PHE A 171 -20.55 -4.23 2.20
N TYR A 172 -20.08 -4.92 1.16
CA TYR A 172 -20.89 -5.22 -0.03
C TYR A 172 -22.10 -6.10 0.34
N LYS A 173 -21.88 -7.18 1.10
CA LYS A 173 -22.96 -8.04 1.61
C LYS A 173 -23.97 -7.26 2.44
N TRP A 174 -23.47 -6.38 3.32
CA TRP A 174 -24.32 -5.50 4.14
C TRP A 174 -25.12 -4.53 3.26
N ARG A 175 -24.46 -3.88 2.29
CA ARG A 175 -25.08 -2.90 1.38
C ARG A 175 -26.17 -3.51 0.51
N MET A 176 -25.92 -4.69 -0.05
CA MET A 176 -26.89 -5.38 -0.90
C MET A 176 -28.14 -5.82 -0.13
N GLN A 177 -28.03 -5.97 1.20
CA GLN A 177 -29.11 -6.44 2.08
C GLN A 177 -29.91 -7.63 1.53
N ASN A 178 -29.29 -8.56 0.79
CA ASN A 178 -29.99 -9.69 0.16
C ASN A 178 -30.84 -10.51 1.15
N ARG A 179 -30.48 -10.48 2.44
CA ARG A 179 -31.23 -11.09 3.54
C ARG A 179 -32.56 -10.41 3.90
N THR A 180 -32.72 -9.11 3.65
CA THR A 180 -33.97 -8.38 3.92
C THR A 180 -34.94 -8.44 2.75
N VAL A 181 -34.50 -8.92 1.57
CA VAL A 181 -35.32 -9.04 0.35
C VAL A 181 -36.62 -9.81 0.61
N ASN A 182 -36.59 -10.89 1.38
CA ASN A 182 -37.80 -11.65 1.73
C ASN A 182 -38.77 -10.83 2.58
N SER A 183 -38.27 -10.01 3.50
CA SER A 183 -39.06 -9.15 4.39
C SER A 183 -39.56 -7.87 3.70
N ILE A 184 -38.81 -7.38 2.72
CA ILE A 184 -39.11 -6.18 1.92
C ILE A 184 -39.86 -6.52 0.63
N SER A 185 -40.12 -7.82 0.38
CA SER A 185 -40.97 -8.25 -0.73
C SER A 185 -42.28 -7.45 -0.75
N GLU A 186 -42.75 -7.10 -1.95
CA GLU A 186 -43.85 -6.15 -2.17
C GLU A 186 -45.07 -6.46 -1.30
N ARG A 187 -45.41 -7.74 -1.15
CA ARG A 187 -46.53 -8.20 -0.30
C ARG A 187 -46.31 -8.00 1.20
N LYS A 188 -45.10 -8.23 1.71
CA LYS A 188 -44.82 -8.11 3.16
C LYS A 188 -44.54 -6.67 3.56
N SER A 189 -43.92 -5.88 2.67
CA SER A 189 -43.64 -4.47 2.93
C SER A 189 -44.91 -3.65 3.18
N HIS A 190 -46.00 -3.93 2.45
CA HIS A 190 -47.30 -3.28 2.67
C HIS A 190 -47.96 -3.66 4.01
N ASN A 191 -47.63 -4.83 4.55
CA ASN A 191 -48.17 -5.30 5.83
C ASN A 191 -47.33 -4.85 7.04
N ILE A 192 -46.16 -4.24 6.81
CA ILE A 192 -45.29 -3.74 7.87
C ILE A 192 -45.59 -2.26 8.09
N ASN A 193 -45.98 -1.91 9.31
CA ASN A 193 -46.08 -0.50 9.71
C ASN A 193 -44.69 0.07 9.98
N TRP A 194 -44.03 0.55 8.93
CA TRP A 194 -42.67 1.08 8.98
C TRP A 194 -42.50 2.26 9.96
N HIS A 195 -43.54 3.07 10.15
CA HIS A 195 -43.51 4.18 11.09
C HIS A 195 -43.45 3.70 12.55
N LEU A 196 -44.22 2.66 12.91
CA LEU A 196 -44.11 2.03 14.23
C LEU A 196 -42.77 1.29 14.38
N THR A 197 -42.32 0.55 13.36
CA THR A 197 -41.02 -0.11 13.36
C THR A 197 -39.88 0.89 13.60
N GLN A 198 -39.93 2.04 12.94
CA GLN A 198 -38.97 3.12 13.14
C GLN A 198 -39.01 3.64 14.58
N LYS A 199 -40.19 3.93 15.14
CA LYS A 199 -40.33 4.37 16.54
C LYS A 199 -39.81 3.34 17.54
N THR A 200 -39.98 2.05 17.28
CA THR A 200 -39.48 0.98 18.16
C THR A 200 -37.95 0.85 18.09
N ASN A 201 -37.37 0.95 16.89
CA ASN A 201 -35.92 0.82 16.67
C ASN A 201 -35.14 2.10 17.02
N HIS A 202 -35.78 3.24 16.83
CA HIS A 202 -35.30 4.58 17.11
C HIS A 202 -36.40 5.38 17.84
N PRO A 203 -36.49 5.28 19.17
CA PRO A 203 -37.48 6.04 19.94
C PRO A 203 -37.28 7.57 19.85
N PHE A 204 -36.08 8.00 19.43
CA PHE A 204 -35.74 9.38 19.13
C PHE A 204 -35.56 9.59 17.61
N THR A 205 -35.72 10.82 17.12
CA THR A 205 -35.57 11.12 15.69
C THR A 205 -34.19 10.73 15.18
N LEU A 206 -34.09 10.23 13.95
CA LEU A 206 -32.83 9.79 13.32
C LEU A 206 -31.76 10.91 13.24
N TYR A 207 -32.19 12.16 13.39
CA TYR A 207 -31.36 13.37 13.38
C TYR A 207 -30.83 13.78 14.76
N GLN A 208 -31.27 13.12 15.84
CA GLN A 208 -30.74 13.34 17.18
C GLN A 208 -29.57 12.38 17.43
N ASN A 209 -28.41 12.97 17.72
CA ASN A 209 -27.23 12.24 18.18
C ASN A 209 -27.61 11.41 19.41
N PRO A 210 -27.07 10.18 19.56
CA PRO A 210 -27.32 9.39 20.74
C PRO A 210 -26.82 10.14 21.99
N ASN A 211 -27.67 10.23 23.00
CA ASN A 211 -27.40 11.03 24.20
C ASN A 211 -26.55 10.29 25.23
N SER A 212 -26.25 9.00 25.00
CA SER A 212 -25.39 8.18 25.86
C SER A 212 -24.78 6.98 25.12
N PHE A 213 -23.75 6.39 25.69
CA PHE A 213 -23.19 5.11 25.23
C PHE A 213 -24.22 3.98 25.27
N GLU A 214 -25.12 3.98 26.27
CA GLU A 214 -26.16 2.98 26.43
C GLU A 214 -27.22 3.09 25.32
N ASP A 215 -27.66 4.31 24.98
CA ASP A 215 -28.57 4.56 23.86
C ASP A 215 -27.94 4.10 22.52
N THR A 216 -26.65 4.41 22.32
CA THR A 216 -25.89 3.95 21.14
C THR A 216 -25.87 2.42 21.03
N ARG A 217 -25.63 1.73 22.15
CA ARG A 217 -25.59 0.27 22.23
C ARG A 217 -26.95 -0.34 21.92
N GLN A 218 -28.03 0.19 22.50
CA GLN A 218 -29.39 -0.30 22.29
C GLN A 218 -29.86 -0.11 20.84
N ARG A 219 -29.62 1.08 20.25
CA ARG A 219 -29.93 1.33 18.83
C ARG A 219 -29.17 0.37 17.91
N SER A 220 -27.87 0.19 18.18
CA SER A 220 -27.02 -0.73 17.41
C SER A 220 -27.51 -2.18 17.54
N PHE A 221 -27.91 -2.60 18.73
CA PHE A 221 -28.46 -3.94 18.97
C PHE A 221 -29.78 -4.16 18.20
N LYS A 222 -30.73 -3.23 18.30
CA LYS A 222 -32.03 -3.32 17.58
C LYS A 222 -31.84 -3.35 16.07
N LEU A 223 -30.96 -2.51 15.53
CA LEU A 223 -30.62 -2.52 14.10
C LEU A 223 -29.97 -3.84 13.68
N ARG A 224 -29.06 -4.39 14.50
CA ARG A 224 -28.47 -5.70 14.22
C ARG A 224 -29.51 -6.81 14.29
N LEU A 225 -30.44 -6.77 15.25
CA LEU A 225 -31.53 -7.74 15.37
C LEU A 225 -32.44 -7.69 14.14
N GLN A 226 -32.92 -6.50 13.74
CA GLN A 226 -33.78 -6.32 12.57
C GLN A 226 -33.11 -6.82 11.29
N ASN A 227 -31.79 -6.63 11.16
CA ASN A 227 -31.03 -7.03 9.98
C ASN A 227 -30.49 -8.46 10.05
N ASN A 228 -30.88 -9.26 11.06
CA ASN A 228 -30.31 -10.59 11.28
C ASN A 228 -28.76 -10.58 11.31
N GLU A 229 -28.15 -9.65 12.04
CA GLU A 229 -26.70 -9.47 12.21
C GLU A 229 -26.19 -9.89 13.60
N LEU A 230 -27.07 -10.34 14.49
CA LEU A 230 -26.63 -10.87 15.78
C LEU A 230 -25.89 -12.20 15.57
N PRO A 231 -24.79 -12.43 16.32
CA PRO A 231 -24.05 -13.69 16.30
C PRO A 231 -24.90 -14.78 16.95
N THR A 232 -25.60 -15.55 16.13
CA THR A 232 -26.34 -16.75 16.54
C THR A 232 -25.54 -17.99 16.16
N MET A 233 -25.83 -19.15 16.75
CA MET A 233 -25.13 -20.41 16.41
C MET A 233 -25.13 -20.68 14.91
N ASP A 234 -26.24 -20.40 14.23
CA ASP A 234 -26.39 -20.57 12.77
C ASP A 234 -25.43 -19.71 11.92
N LYS A 235 -24.75 -18.72 12.52
CA LYS A 235 -23.85 -17.78 11.83
C LYS A 235 -22.40 -17.84 12.32
N LEU A 236 -22.10 -18.70 13.30
CA LEU A 236 -20.77 -18.82 13.92
C LEU A 236 -19.90 -19.93 13.29
N HIS A 237 -20.30 -20.47 12.13
CA HIS A 237 -19.60 -21.52 11.39
C HIS A 237 -19.03 -21.02 10.06
#